data_AF-A0A932LZA4-F1
#
_entry.id   AF-A0A932LZA4-F1
#
_cell.length_a   1.000
_cell.length_b   1.000
_cell.length_c   1.000
_cell.angle_alpha   90.00
_cell.angle_beta   90.00
_cell.angle_gamma   90.00
#
_symmetry.space_group_name_H-M   'P 1'
#
loop_
_entity.id
_entity.type
_entity.pdbx_description
1 polymer ?
#
loop_
_entity_poly.entity_id
_entity_poly.type
_entity_poly.pdbx_seq_one_letter_code
_entity_poly.pdbx_strand_id
1 'polypeptide(L)'
;MAEPSPKPEEVARIDYSPPEKDWRDPAVEFRKGVFCYSALPKHLEYLGLSNPRKWQPYDEDWKLPPNWKEIILKGMKERLEKYRSFRLFMDICVRCGACADKCQFYLGSGDPKNMPVLRAELVRSVYRRYFTLAGRILRGLAGARDLIEGVLKEWFYYFYQCTECRRCSVF
;
A
#
# COMPACT_ATOMS: atom_id res chain seq x y z
N MET A 1 3.54 -24.85 4.71
CA MET A 1 2.39 -25.34 3.94
C MET A 1 1.44 -24.17 3.75
N ALA A 2 1.02 -23.88 2.52
CA ALA A 2 0.05 -22.82 2.25
C ALA A 2 -1.27 -23.17 2.95
N GLU A 3 -2.05 -22.16 3.33
CA GLU A 3 -3.42 -22.40 3.80
C GLU A 3 -4.23 -23.09 2.69
N PRO A 4 -5.19 -23.97 3.04
CA PRO A 4 -6.03 -24.63 2.05
C PRO A 4 -6.72 -23.58 1.18
N SER A 5 -6.59 -23.73 -0.15
CA SER A 5 -7.19 -22.79 -1.08
C SER A 5 -8.72 -22.85 -0.99
N PRO A 6 -9.41 -21.69 -1.04
CA PRO A 6 -10.87 -21.66 -1.08
C PRO A 6 -11.40 -22.40 -2.30
N LYS A 7 -12.64 -22.89 -2.23
CA LYS A 7 -13.26 -23.60 -3.35
C LYS A 7 -13.52 -22.64 -4.53
N PRO A 8 -13.44 -23.09 -5.79
CA PRO A 8 -13.68 -22.23 -6.95
C PRO A 8 -15.04 -21.51 -6.92
N GLU A 9 -16.08 -22.17 -6.42
CA GLU A 9 -17.42 -21.59 -6.31
C GLU A 9 -17.50 -20.46 -5.28
N GLU A 10 -16.64 -20.50 -4.25
CA GLU A 10 -16.54 -19.44 -3.23
C GLU A 10 -15.78 -18.24 -3.79
N VAL A 11 -14.69 -18.48 -4.55
CA VAL A 11 -13.90 -17.41 -5.19
C VAL A 11 -14.69 -16.69 -6.28
N ALA A 12 -15.58 -17.39 -6.98
CA ALA A 12 -16.45 -16.79 -8.00
C ALA A 12 -17.49 -15.83 -7.43
N ARG A 13 -17.80 -15.91 -6.12
CA ARG A 13 -18.76 -15.04 -5.44
C ARG A 13 -18.04 -13.80 -4.89
N ILE A 14 -18.01 -12.75 -5.70
CA ILE A 14 -17.36 -11.49 -5.35
C ILE A 14 -18.40 -10.54 -4.77
N ASP A 15 -18.16 -10.09 -3.53
CA ASP A 15 -18.95 -9.05 -2.88
C ASP A 15 -18.28 -7.69 -3.07
N TYR A 16 -19.04 -6.74 -3.62
CA TYR A 16 -18.59 -5.36 -3.84
C TYR A 16 -19.12 -4.39 -2.77
N SER A 17 -19.83 -4.91 -1.76
CA SER A 17 -20.31 -4.11 -0.64
C SER A 17 -19.13 -3.50 0.11
N PRO A 18 -19.12 -2.18 0.35
CA PRO A 18 -18.05 -1.55 1.11
C PRO A 18 -17.95 -2.15 2.51
N PRO A 19 -16.72 -2.38 3.03
CA PRO A 19 -16.55 -2.83 4.40
C PRO A 19 -17.04 -1.76 5.38
N GLU A 20 -17.61 -2.18 6.51
CA GLU A 20 -18.08 -1.27 7.57
C GLU A 20 -16.91 -0.51 8.24
N LYS A 21 -15.71 -1.10 8.23
CA LYS A 21 -14.52 -0.50 8.83
C LYS A 21 -13.98 0.64 7.98
N ASP A 22 -13.44 1.65 8.65
CA ASP A 22 -12.75 2.75 7.96
C ASP A 22 -11.50 2.23 7.23
N TRP A 23 -11.35 2.61 5.96
CA TRP A 23 -10.21 2.22 5.14
C TRP A 23 -8.85 2.68 5.70
N ARG A 24 -8.84 3.69 6.59
CA ARG A 24 -7.61 4.21 7.22
C ARG A 24 -7.03 3.26 8.26
N ASP A 25 -7.82 2.31 8.75
CA ASP A 25 -7.34 1.24 9.64
C ASP A 25 -6.40 0.29 8.85
N PRO A 26 -5.12 0.19 9.25
CA PRO A 26 -4.13 -0.61 8.53
C PRO A 26 -4.18 -2.11 8.82
N ALA A 27 -5.30 -2.64 9.34
CA ALA A 27 -5.46 -4.08 9.56
C ALA A 27 -5.33 -4.87 8.24
N VAL A 28 -4.24 -5.63 8.12
CA VAL A 28 -3.98 -6.55 7.00
C VAL A 28 -3.64 -7.92 7.54
N GLU A 29 -4.31 -8.94 7.01
CA GLU A 29 -4.07 -10.34 7.34
C GLU A 29 -3.20 -11.00 6.27
N PHE A 30 -2.00 -11.43 6.66
CA PHE A 30 -1.07 -12.13 5.79
C PHE A 30 -1.35 -13.63 5.77
N ARG A 31 -2.27 -14.06 4.89
CA ARG A 31 -2.55 -15.50 4.65
C ARG A 31 -1.41 -16.19 3.93
N LYS A 32 -0.93 -17.34 4.43
CA LYS A 32 0.25 -18.00 3.84
C LYS A 32 -0.02 -18.42 2.40
N GLY A 33 0.75 -17.85 1.47
CA GLY A 33 0.66 -18.14 0.03
C GLY A 33 0.12 -16.99 -0.83
N VAL A 34 -0.30 -15.86 -0.25
CA VAL A 34 -0.89 -14.73 -1.00
C VAL A 34 -0.02 -13.47 -1.06
N PHE A 35 1.24 -13.55 -0.64
CA PHE A 35 2.17 -12.42 -0.59
C PHE A 35 3.57 -12.79 -1.06
N CYS A 36 4.36 -11.80 -1.47
CA CYS A 36 5.78 -11.98 -1.80
C CYS A 36 6.58 -12.26 -0.52
N TYR A 37 7.37 -13.33 -0.50
CA TYR A 37 8.25 -13.63 0.64
C TYR A 37 9.47 -12.70 0.64
N SER A 38 10.03 -12.46 1.83
CA SER A 38 11.28 -11.72 1.92
C SER A 38 12.45 -12.56 1.38
N ALA A 39 13.47 -11.88 0.86
CA ALA A 39 14.72 -12.52 0.45
C ALA A 39 15.57 -12.92 1.67
N LEU A 40 16.36 -14.00 1.52
CA LEU A 40 17.31 -14.40 2.57
C LEU A 40 18.43 -13.35 2.73
N PRO A 41 18.88 -13.07 3.96
CA PRO A 41 19.92 -12.06 4.23
C PRO A 41 21.18 -12.24 3.40
N LYS A 42 21.65 -13.49 3.26
CA LYS A 42 22.84 -13.85 2.46
C LYS A 42 22.77 -13.34 1.02
N HIS A 43 21.59 -13.32 0.41
CA HIS A 43 21.42 -12.87 -0.97
C HIS A 43 21.39 -11.34 -1.06
N LEU A 44 20.79 -10.69 -0.05
CA LEU A 44 20.78 -9.23 0.04
C LEU A 44 22.20 -8.69 0.26
N GLU A 45 22.98 -9.32 1.15
CA GLU A 45 24.39 -9.00 1.39
C GLU A 45 25.24 -9.22 0.14
N TYR A 46 25.08 -10.37 -0.52
CA TYR A 46 25.80 -10.67 -1.77
C TYR A 46 25.53 -9.63 -2.87
N LEU A 47 24.29 -9.13 -2.99
CA LEU A 47 23.90 -8.12 -3.97
C LEU A 47 24.23 -6.68 -3.51
N GLY A 48 24.77 -6.48 -2.30
CA GLY A 48 25.00 -5.15 -1.74
C GLY A 48 23.72 -4.34 -1.51
N LEU A 49 22.58 -5.01 -1.34
CA LEU A 49 21.29 -4.36 -1.08
C LEU A 49 21.23 -3.86 0.37
N SER A 50 20.54 -2.74 0.57
CA SER A 50 20.40 -2.11 1.87
C SER A 50 19.55 -2.93 2.85
N ASN A 51 19.91 -2.86 4.14
CA ASN A 51 19.15 -3.45 5.25
C ASN A 51 18.88 -4.97 5.14
N PRO A 52 19.93 -5.80 4.97
CA PRO A 52 19.80 -7.25 5.00
C PRO A 52 19.38 -7.72 6.40
N ARG A 53 18.25 -8.43 6.49
CA ARG A 53 17.74 -8.93 7.77
C ARG A 53 16.81 -10.12 7.57
N LYS A 54 16.67 -10.96 8.60
CA LYS A 54 15.77 -12.12 8.59
C LYS A 54 14.42 -11.74 9.19
N TRP A 55 13.41 -11.65 8.32
CA TRP A 55 12.02 -11.32 8.64
C TRP A 55 11.10 -11.97 7.59
N GLN A 56 9.81 -12.12 7.85
CA GLN A 56 8.81 -12.49 6.85
C GLN A 56 7.56 -11.61 6.99
N PRO A 57 6.73 -11.43 5.94
CA PRO A 57 5.55 -10.57 6.02
C PRO A 57 4.55 -10.95 7.10
N TYR A 58 4.42 -12.25 7.38
CA TYR A 58 3.55 -12.79 8.43
C TYR A 58 4.11 -12.65 9.86
N ASP A 59 5.36 -12.19 10.01
CA ASP A 59 5.93 -11.93 11.34
C ASP A 59 5.35 -10.61 11.91
N GLU A 60 5.10 -10.58 13.22
CA GLU A 60 4.61 -9.39 13.92
C GLU A 60 5.65 -8.25 13.92
N ASP A 61 6.93 -8.57 14.05
CA ASP A 61 8.03 -7.60 14.01
C ASP A 61 8.85 -7.78 12.72
N TRP A 62 8.86 -6.75 11.88
CA TRP A 62 9.64 -6.74 10.63
C TRP A 62 11.10 -6.31 10.83
N LYS A 63 11.53 -6.10 12.08
CA LYS A 63 12.89 -5.71 12.48
C LYS A 63 13.38 -4.49 11.73
N LEU A 64 12.52 -3.49 11.61
CA LEU A 64 12.82 -2.27 10.91
C LEU A 64 13.91 -1.48 11.67
N PRO A 65 14.80 -0.77 10.98
CA PRO A 65 15.79 0.06 11.65
C PRO A 65 15.08 1.14 12.51
N PRO A 66 15.66 1.59 13.64
CA PRO A 66 14.99 2.53 14.55
C PRO A 66 14.49 3.82 13.87
N ASN A 67 15.18 4.28 12.83
CA ASN A 67 14.86 5.48 12.06
C ASN A 67 14.08 5.20 10.76
N TRP A 68 13.43 4.03 10.61
CA TRP A 68 12.72 3.64 9.38
C TRP A 68 11.72 4.70 8.90
N LYS A 69 11.02 5.36 9.82
CA LYS A 69 10.03 6.39 9.52
C LYS A 69 10.69 7.61 8.85
N GLU A 70 11.83 8.03 9.37
CA GLU A 70 12.62 9.13 8.81
C GLU A 70 13.15 8.76 7.42
N ILE A 71 13.62 7.53 7.23
CA ILE A 71 14.09 7.03 5.93
C ILE A 71 12.98 7.15 4.88
N ILE A 72 11.77 6.71 5.20
CA ILE A 72 10.62 6.79 4.27
C ILE A 72 10.23 8.25 4.00
N LEU A 73 10.12 9.07 5.03
CA LEU A 73 9.72 10.47 4.87
C LEU A 73 10.77 11.27 4.08
N LYS A 74 12.06 11.06 4.34
CA LYS A 74 13.16 11.65 3.57
C LYS A 74 13.11 11.18 2.13
N GLY A 75 12.95 9.87 1.89
CA GLY A 75 12.80 9.30 0.57
C GLY A 75 11.64 9.96 -0.18
N MET A 76 10.47 10.08 0.44
CA MET A 76 9.29 10.72 -0.17
C MET A 76 9.55 12.19 -0.48
N LYS A 77 10.20 12.93 0.43
CA LYS A 77 10.61 14.33 0.22
C LYS A 77 11.50 14.47 -1.02
N GLU A 78 12.55 13.65 -1.13
CA GLU A 78 13.46 13.67 -2.28
C GLU A 78 12.72 13.42 -3.60
N ARG A 79 11.73 12.51 -3.63
CA ARG A 79 10.94 12.24 -4.86
C ARG A 79 10.00 13.38 -5.19
N LEU A 80 9.42 14.05 -4.19
CA LEU A 80 8.57 15.24 -4.39
C LEU A 80 9.37 16.42 -4.96
N GLU A 81 10.61 16.60 -4.54
CA GLU A 81 11.51 17.65 -5.03
C GLU A 81 12.05 17.32 -6.42
N LYS A 82 12.43 16.06 -6.67
CA LYS A 82 13.06 15.62 -7.92
C LYS A 82 12.07 15.41 -9.06
N TYR A 83 10.88 14.88 -8.78
CA TYR A 83 9.93 14.43 -9.81
C TYR A 83 8.61 15.22 -9.75
N ARG A 84 8.44 16.14 -10.71
CA ARG A 84 7.18 16.88 -10.91
C ARG A 84 5.98 15.95 -11.05
N SER A 85 6.13 14.83 -11.78
CA SER A 85 5.07 13.84 -11.97
C SER A 85 4.57 13.29 -10.63
N PHE A 86 5.48 12.87 -9.75
CA PHE A 86 5.12 12.35 -8.43
C PHE A 86 4.35 13.39 -7.61
N ARG A 87 4.83 14.64 -7.58
CA ARG A 87 4.15 15.75 -6.90
C ARG A 87 2.74 15.98 -7.45
N LEU A 88 2.58 16.07 -8.76
CA LEU A 88 1.27 16.25 -9.39
C LEU A 88 0.31 15.11 -9.03
N PHE A 89 0.76 13.85 -9.14
CA PHE A 89 -0.09 12.70 -8.83
C PHE A 89 -0.51 12.59 -7.35
N MET A 90 0.14 13.31 -6.42
CA MET A 90 -0.33 13.40 -5.04
C MET A 90 -1.52 14.35 -4.87
N ASP A 91 -1.63 15.38 -5.71
CA ASP A 91 -2.58 16.49 -5.53
C ASP A 91 -3.76 16.48 -6.52
N ILE A 92 -3.58 15.98 -7.75
CA ILE A 92 -4.58 16.17 -8.84
C ILE A 92 -5.81 15.25 -8.77
N CYS A 93 -5.81 14.23 -7.91
CA CYS A 93 -6.89 13.25 -7.91
C CYS A 93 -8.20 13.86 -7.40
N VAL A 94 -9.18 14.03 -8.29
CA VAL A 94 -10.52 14.55 -7.96
C VAL A 94 -11.50 13.47 -7.46
N ARG A 95 -11.02 12.23 -7.29
CA ARG A 95 -11.82 11.08 -6.82
C ARG A 95 -13.06 10.77 -7.68
N CYS A 96 -12.96 10.94 -9.00
CA CYS A 96 -14.06 10.68 -9.94
C CYS A 96 -14.41 9.20 -10.12
N GLY A 97 -13.51 8.27 -9.75
CA GLY A 97 -13.74 6.83 -9.90
C GLY A 97 -13.53 6.26 -11.31
N ALA A 98 -13.11 7.06 -12.30
CA ALA A 98 -12.91 6.59 -13.68
C ALA A 98 -11.92 5.41 -13.83
N CYS A 99 -10.99 5.27 -12.87
CA CYS A 99 -10.04 4.17 -12.84
C CYS A 99 -10.50 2.94 -12.02
N ALA A 100 -11.66 3.00 -11.35
CA ALA A 100 -12.09 2.00 -10.38
C ALA A 100 -12.26 0.60 -11.02
N ASP A 101 -13.06 0.51 -12.07
CA ASP A 101 -13.41 -0.72 -12.80
C ASP A 101 -12.28 -1.24 -13.71
N LYS A 102 -11.10 -0.59 -13.72
CA LYS A 102 -9.99 -0.95 -14.60
C LYS A 102 -9.02 -1.94 -13.97
N CYS A 103 -9.01 -2.06 -12.64
CA CYS A 103 -8.10 -2.95 -11.94
C CYS A 103 -8.68 -4.36 -11.83
N GLN A 104 -7.98 -5.34 -12.39
CA GLN A 104 -8.38 -6.75 -12.32
C GLN A 104 -8.39 -7.29 -10.88
N PHE A 105 -7.50 -6.78 -10.01
CA PHE A 105 -7.50 -7.17 -8.60
C PHE A 105 -8.74 -6.68 -7.88
N TYR A 106 -9.16 -5.44 -8.10
CA TYR A 106 -10.42 -4.93 -7.54
C TYR A 106 -11.62 -5.72 -8.08
N LEU A 107 -11.69 -5.95 -9.40
CA LEU A 107 -12.75 -6.74 -10.01
C LEU A 107 -12.76 -8.21 -9.57
N GLY A 108 -11.61 -8.75 -9.16
CA GLY A 108 -11.48 -10.14 -8.70
C GLY A 108 -11.69 -10.31 -7.20
N SER A 109 -11.48 -9.27 -6.39
CA SER A 109 -11.54 -9.36 -4.93
C SER A 109 -12.67 -8.57 -4.29
N GLY A 110 -13.24 -7.58 -4.97
CA GLY A 110 -14.18 -6.61 -4.36
C GLY A 110 -13.53 -5.66 -3.34
N ASP A 111 -12.34 -5.99 -2.80
CA ASP A 111 -11.61 -5.17 -1.83
C ASP A 111 -11.36 -3.74 -2.35
N PRO A 112 -11.95 -2.71 -1.70
CA PRO A 112 -11.79 -1.34 -2.13
C PRO A 112 -10.35 -0.85 -2.07
N LYS A 113 -9.48 -1.40 -1.21
CA LYS A 113 -8.05 -1.01 -1.15
C LYS A 113 -7.27 -1.47 -2.39
N ASN A 114 -7.83 -2.39 -3.19
CA ASN A 114 -7.34 -2.74 -4.52
C ASN A 114 -7.86 -1.83 -5.65
N MET A 115 -8.90 -1.03 -5.39
CA MET A 115 -9.37 -0.01 -6.32
C MET A 115 -8.26 1.04 -6.52
N PRO A 116 -7.92 1.44 -7.76
CA PRO A 116 -6.76 2.31 -8.01
C PRO A 116 -6.82 3.66 -7.29
N VAL A 117 -8.01 4.23 -7.11
CA VAL A 117 -8.19 5.46 -6.33
C VAL A 117 -7.72 5.24 -4.89
N LEU A 118 -8.26 4.24 -4.19
CA LEU A 118 -7.98 4.02 -2.78
C LEU A 118 -6.56 3.47 -2.56
N ARG A 119 -6.05 2.63 -3.46
CA ARG A 119 -4.66 2.18 -3.43
C ARG A 119 -3.70 3.36 -3.47
N ALA A 120 -3.95 4.35 -4.34
CA ALA A 120 -3.16 5.57 -4.36
C ALA A 120 -3.39 6.45 -3.12
N GLU A 121 -4.59 6.45 -2.54
CA GLU A 121 -4.85 7.13 -1.26
C GLU A 121 -4.05 6.55 -0.08
N LEU A 122 -3.61 5.28 -0.15
CA LEU A 122 -2.74 4.69 0.88
C LEU A 122 -1.45 5.49 1.07
N VAL A 123 -0.82 5.95 -0.01
CA VAL A 123 0.38 6.80 0.04
C VAL A 123 0.01 8.28 0.21
N ARG A 124 -1.04 8.76 -0.48
CA ARG A 124 -1.45 10.17 -0.38
C ARG A 124 -1.89 10.58 1.01
N SER A 125 -2.46 9.67 1.80
CA SER A 125 -2.85 9.94 3.20
C SER A 125 -1.65 10.24 4.10
N VAL A 126 -0.51 9.57 3.89
CA VAL A 126 0.75 9.88 4.57
C VAL A 126 1.35 11.16 4.00
N TYR A 127 1.33 11.36 2.68
CA TYR A 127 1.75 12.63 2.07
C TYR A 127 1.00 13.83 2.66
N ARG A 128 -0.33 13.78 2.74
CA ARG A 128 -1.14 14.85 3.33
C ARG A 128 -0.73 15.11 4.78
N ARG A 129 -0.51 14.05 5.57
CA ARG A 129 -0.13 14.17 6.99
C ARG A 129 1.18 14.91 7.20
N TYR A 130 2.19 14.68 6.37
CA TYR A 130 3.55 15.18 6.64
C TYR A 130 3.99 16.34 5.73
N PHE A 131 3.41 16.48 4.54
CA PHE A 131 3.89 17.42 3.52
C PHE A 131 2.93 18.58 3.23
N THR A 132 1.66 18.47 3.63
CA THR A 132 0.68 19.56 3.44
C THR A 132 0.38 20.26 4.76
N LEU A 133 0.05 21.55 4.72
CA LEU A 133 -0.37 22.30 5.92
C LEU A 133 -1.77 21.84 6.37
N ALA A 134 -2.71 21.74 5.43
CA ALA A 134 -4.08 21.32 5.68
C ALA A 134 -4.14 19.92 6.30
N GLY A 135 -3.38 18.94 5.79
CA GLY A 135 -3.36 17.59 6.34
C GLY A 135 -2.68 17.48 7.71
N ARG A 136 -1.75 18.38 8.04
CA ARG A 136 -1.17 18.48 9.40
C ARG A 136 -2.19 18.97 10.43
N ILE A 137 -2.98 19.97 10.06
CA ILE A 137 -3.98 20.61 10.93
C ILE A 137 -5.26 19.76 11.03
N LEU A 138 -5.86 19.41 9.89
CA LEU A 138 -7.16 18.72 9.81
C LEU A 138 -7.07 17.20 10.03
N ARG A 139 -5.85 16.61 9.95
CA ARG A 139 -5.57 15.19 10.21
C ARG A 139 -6.56 14.27 9.46
N GLY A 140 -7.33 13.47 10.19
CA GLY A 140 -8.30 12.51 9.64
C GLY A 140 -9.37 13.15 8.76
N LEU A 141 -9.79 14.39 9.04
CA LEU A 141 -10.78 15.11 8.21
C LEU A 141 -10.26 15.37 6.80
N ALA A 142 -8.96 15.61 6.65
CA ALA A 142 -8.30 15.72 5.35
C ALA A 142 -7.91 14.35 4.76
N GLY A 143 -8.37 13.24 5.36
CA GLY A 143 -7.96 11.89 5.00
C GLY A 143 -6.47 11.63 5.22
N ALA A 144 -5.85 12.34 6.17
CA ALA A 144 -4.44 12.17 6.51
C ALA A 144 -4.28 11.16 7.66
N ARG A 145 -3.22 10.35 7.61
CA ARG A 145 -2.92 9.35 8.65
C ARG A 145 -1.44 9.30 8.99
N ASP A 146 -1.15 8.91 10.21
CA ASP A 146 0.23 8.76 10.67
C ASP A 146 0.91 7.56 10.04
N LEU A 147 2.19 7.72 9.73
CA LEU A 147 3.04 6.63 9.26
C LEU A 147 3.47 5.81 10.47
N ILE A 148 2.82 4.65 10.65
CA ILE A 148 3.10 3.60 11.64
C ILE A 148 3.44 2.30 10.90
N GLU A 149 3.99 1.31 11.61
CA GLU A 149 4.42 0.05 10.99
C GLU A 149 3.26 -0.66 10.27
N GLY A 150 2.05 -0.67 10.83
CA GLY A 150 0.87 -1.24 10.17
C GLY A 150 0.61 -0.62 8.80
N VAL A 151 0.78 0.69 8.64
CA VAL A 151 0.62 1.36 7.33
C VAL A 151 1.69 0.90 6.33
N LEU A 152 2.92 0.64 6.80
CA LEU A 152 3.96 0.09 5.96
C LEU A 152 3.66 -1.36 5.53
N LYS A 153 3.13 -2.17 6.43
CA LYS A 153 2.67 -3.53 6.11
C LYS A 153 1.52 -3.52 5.11
N GLU A 154 0.60 -2.58 5.27
CA GLU A 154 -0.49 -2.36 4.32
C GLU A 154 0.01 -1.93 2.94
N TRP A 155 0.95 -0.99 2.87
CA TRP A 155 1.59 -0.61 1.61
C TRP A 155 2.23 -1.80 0.93
N PHE A 156 3.00 -2.60 1.67
CA PHE A 156 3.61 -3.82 1.13
C PHE A 156 2.54 -4.76 0.55
N TYR A 157 1.48 -5.06 1.32
CA TYR A 157 0.43 -5.96 0.88
C TYR A 157 -0.25 -5.48 -0.41
N TYR A 158 -0.73 -4.23 -0.44
CA TYR A 158 -1.52 -3.72 -1.56
C TYR A 158 -0.69 -3.26 -2.76
N PHE A 159 0.55 -2.81 -2.57
CA PHE A 159 1.41 -2.42 -3.67
C PHE A 159 2.00 -3.63 -4.39
N TYR A 160 2.36 -4.69 -3.67
CA TYR A 160 2.86 -5.92 -4.30
C TYR A 160 1.76 -6.78 -4.94
N GLN A 161 0.49 -6.45 -4.73
CA GLN A 161 -0.61 -6.98 -5.54
C GLN A 161 -0.75 -6.26 -6.89
N CYS A 162 -0.16 -5.07 -7.07
CA CYS A 162 -0.22 -4.35 -8.32
C CYS A 162 0.74 -4.95 -9.36
N THR A 163 0.23 -5.38 -10.50
CA THR A 163 1.05 -5.88 -11.63
C THR A 163 1.58 -4.77 -12.52
N GLU A 164 1.34 -3.50 -12.16
CA GLU A 164 1.76 -2.33 -12.93
C GLU A 164 1.26 -2.35 -14.39
N CYS A 165 0.09 -2.93 -14.64
CA CYS A 165 -0.49 -3.05 -15.99
C CYS A 165 -0.95 -1.72 -16.62
N ARG A 166 -0.87 -0.60 -15.88
CA ARG A 166 -1.17 0.77 -16.31
C ARG A 166 -2.58 1.06 -16.84
N ARG A 167 -3.52 0.11 -16.84
CA ARG A 167 -4.92 0.35 -17.24
C ARG A 167 -5.60 1.49 -16.47
N CYS A 168 -5.22 1.67 -15.21
CA CYS A 168 -5.73 2.76 -14.36
C CYS A 168 -5.11 4.13 -14.64
N SER A 169 -4.03 4.22 -15.42
CA SER A 169 -3.29 5.46 -15.70
C SER A 169 -3.68 6.15 -17.02
N VAL A 170 -4.72 5.65 -17.70
CA VAL A 170 -5.24 6.21 -18.96
C VAL A 170 -6.18 7.41 -18.71
N PHE A 171 -6.49 7.71 -17.45
CA PHE A 171 -7.51 8.68 -17.01
C PHE A 171 -6.92 9.74 -16.07
#